data_AF-A0A9R1AIB9-F1
#
_entry.id   AF-A0A9R1AIB9-F1
#
_cell.length_a   1.000
_cell.length_b   1.000
_cell.length_c   1.000
_cell.angle_alpha   90.00
_cell.angle_beta   90.00
_cell.angle_gamma   90.00
#
_symmetry.space_group_name_H-M   'P 1'
#
loop_
_entity.id
_entity.type
_entity.pdbx_description
1 polymer ?
#
loop_
_entity_poly.entity_id
_entity_poly.type
_entity_poly.pdbx_seq_one_letter_code
_entity_poly.pdbx_strand_id
1 'polypeptide(L)'
;MSLVVTLERVLGDESVAELLTTNKLSELACLALYLMYEKKQGRDSLWYPYIKELDRQRGRGQLAVESPLLWTESELDYLNGSPMRDEVVVRDEGIRREYNELDTLWFMAGSLFKQYPFDVPTEAFPFEIFKQAFVAVQSCVVHLPEG
;
A
#
# COMPACT_ATOMS: atom_id res chain seq x y z
N MET A 1 -3.07 16.29 -18.44
CA MET A 1 -2.63 15.15 -17.63
C MET A 1 -3.38 15.20 -16.31
N SER A 2 -3.98 14.09 -15.87
CA SER A 2 -4.58 13.99 -14.53
C SER A 2 -3.48 13.70 -13.50
N LEU A 3 -3.54 14.33 -12.32
CA LEU A 3 -2.64 14.11 -11.18
C LEU A 3 -3.31 13.29 -10.07
N VAL A 4 -4.25 12.43 -10.45
CA VAL A 4 -4.91 11.49 -9.55
C VAL A 4 -4.43 10.07 -9.85
N VAL A 5 -4.11 9.33 -8.80
CA VAL A 5 -3.86 7.88 -8.85
C VAL A 5 -5.16 7.20 -8.45
N THR A 6 -5.72 6.39 -9.34
CA THR A 6 -6.91 5.56 -9.10
C THR A 6 -6.59 4.11 -9.47
N LEU A 7 -7.34 3.15 -8.94
CA LEU A 7 -7.16 1.73 -9.29
C LEU A 7 -7.28 1.50 -10.80
N GLU A 8 -8.31 2.09 -11.42
CA GLU A 8 -8.57 2.02 -12.86
C GLU A 8 -7.37 2.49 -13.68
N ARG A 9 -6.73 3.58 -13.26
CA ARG A 9 -5.55 4.09 -13.97
C ARG A 9 -4.34 3.16 -13.83
N VAL A 10 -4.20 2.53 -12.67
CA VAL A 10 -3.04 1.73 -12.29
C VAL A 10 -3.11 0.32 -12.88
N LEU A 11 -4.27 -0.33 -12.77
CA LEU A 11 -4.49 -1.71 -13.22
C LEU A 11 -5.20 -1.77 -14.59
N GLY A 12 -6.05 -0.80 -14.90
CA GLY A 12 -6.99 -0.86 -16.02
C GLY A 12 -8.28 -1.61 -15.69
N ASP A 13 -9.36 -1.24 -16.37
CA ASP A 13 -10.74 -1.70 -16.06
C ASP A 13 -10.89 -3.22 -15.96
N GLU A 14 -10.30 -3.99 -16.89
CA GLU A 14 -10.39 -5.45 -16.91
C GLU A 14 -9.70 -6.10 -15.69
N SER A 15 -8.51 -5.61 -15.33
CA SER A 15 -7.74 -6.10 -14.18
C SER A 15 -8.35 -5.64 -12.85
N VAL A 16 -8.97 -4.46 -12.80
CA VAL A 16 -9.77 -4.03 -11.63
C VAL A 16 -10.94 -4.98 -11.40
N ALA A 17 -11.67 -5.35 -12.45
CA ALA A 17 -12.81 -6.27 -12.35
C ALA A 17 -12.39 -7.66 -11.84
N GLU A 18 -11.27 -8.20 -12.32
CA GLU A 18 -10.73 -9.48 -11.82
C GLU A 18 -10.30 -9.40 -10.34
N LEU A 19 -9.66 -8.30 -9.95
CA LEU A 19 -9.21 -8.11 -8.57
C LEU A 19 -10.39 -7.97 -7.60
N LEU A 20 -11.42 -7.21 -8.00
CA LEU A 20 -12.65 -7.03 -7.22
C LEU A 20 -13.47 -8.33 -7.10
N THR A 21 -13.45 -9.20 -8.12
CA THR A 21 -14.19 -10.48 -8.09
C THR A 21 -13.54 -11.54 -7.22
N THR A 22 -12.20 -11.53 -7.09
CA THR A 22 -11.49 -12.46 -6.19
C THR A 22 -11.50 -11.98 -4.74
N ASN A 23 -11.68 -10.68 -4.50
CA ASN A 23 -11.70 -10.03 -3.18
C ASN A 23 -10.47 -10.38 -2.29
N LYS A 24 -9.34 -10.71 -2.93
CA LYS A 24 -8.10 -11.15 -2.25
C LYS A 24 -7.18 -10.00 -1.88
N LEU A 25 -7.23 -8.90 -2.65
CA LEU A 25 -6.46 -7.68 -2.38
C LEU A 25 -7.40 -6.50 -2.20
N SER A 26 -7.09 -5.65 -1.24
CA SER A 26 -7.77 -4.36 -1.12
C SER A 26 -7.23 -3.36 -2.14
N GLU A 27 -8.01 -2.32 -2.39
CA GLU A 27 -7.56 -1.17 -3.18
C GLU A 27 -6.28 -0.55 -2.62
N LEU A 28 -6.19 -0.49 -1.28
CA LEU A 28 -5.03 0.04 -0.57
C LEU A 28 -3.76 -0.77 -0.86
N ALA A 29 -3.84 -2.11 -0.92
CA ALA A 29 -2.69 -2.94 -1.27
C ALA A 29 -2.21 -2.67 -2.69
N CYS A 30 -3.13 -2.53 -3.64
CA CYS A 30 -2.79 -2.26 -5.04
C CYS A 30 -2.11 -0.90 -5.20
N LEU A 31 -2.68 0.14 -4.57
CA LEU A 31 -2.12 1.50 -4.57
C LEU A 31 -0.77 1.57 -3.85
N ALA A 32 -0.60 0.83 -2.75
CA ALA A 32 0.66 0.75 -2.03
C ALA A 32 1.74 0.14 -2.91
N LEU A 33 1.45 -1.00 -3.53
CA LEU A 33 2.38 -1.67 -4.43
C LEU A 33 2.74 -0.78 -5.64
N TYR A 34 1.76 -0.09 -6.22
CA TYR A 34 1.99 0.89 -7.29
C TYR A 34 2.98 1.98 -6.86
N LEU A 35 2.73 2.64 -5.72
CA LEU A 35 3.62 3.70 -5.23
C LEU A 35 5.01 3.17 -4.86
N MET A 36 5.15 1.92 -4.44
CA MET A 36 6.46 1.31 -4.17
C MET A 36 7.27 1.13 -5.45
N TYR A 37 6.65 0.71 -6.55
CA TYR A 37 7.32 0.64 -7.84
C TYR A 37 7.64 2.03 -8.43
N GLU A 38 6.74 3.00 -8.28
CA GLU A 38 7.04 4.40 -8.61
C GLU A 38 8.22 4.94 -7.78
N LYS A 39 8.29 4.59 -6.49
CA LYS A 39 9.44 4.93 -5.63
C LYS A 39 10.73 4.26 -6.10
N LYS A 40 10.68 2.99 -6.52
CA LYS A 40 11.85 2.24 -7.07
C LYS A 40 12.43 2.92 -8.32
N GLN A 41 11.59 3.54 -9.15
CA GLN A 41 12.02 4.31 -10.33
C GLN A 41 12.74 5.62 -9.98
N GLY A 42 12.62 6.11 -8.75
CA GLY A 42 13.28 7.34 -8.33
C GLY A 42 12.85 8.53 -9.20
N ARG A 43 13.83 9.26 -9.75
CA ARG A 43 13.58 10.52 -10.48
C ARG A 43 12.89 10.34 -11.84
N ASP A 44 12.85 9.11 -12.35
CA ASP A 44 12.17 8.80 -13.62
C ASP A 44 10.66 8.66 -13.44
N SER A 45 10.18 8.50 -12.20
CA SER A 45 8.77 8.51 -11.86
C SER A 45 8.18 9.92 -11.92
N LEU A 46 7.02 10.04 -12.57
CA LEU A 46 6.17 11.24 -12.51
C LEU A 46 5.82 11.63 -11.07
N TRP A 47 5.71 10.64 -10.17
CA TRP A 47 5.32 10.83 -8.77
C TRP A 47 6.50 11.10 -7.84
N TYR A 48 7.74 11.15 -8.35
CA TYR A 48 8.93 11.41 -7.55
C TYR A 48 8.79 12.61 -6.58
N PRO A 49 8.29 13.79 -7.01
CA PRO A 49 8.15 14.93 -6.09
C PRO A 49 7.18 14.65 -4.93
N TYR A 50 6.08 13.95 -5.21
CA TYR A 50 5.08 13.57 -4.22
C TYR A 50 5.64 12.54 -3.22
N ILE A 51 6.25 11.47 -3.74
CA ILE A 51 6.83 10.39 -2.92
C ILE A 51 7.96 10.91 -2.04
N LYS A 52 8.82 11.79 -2.58
CA LYS A 52 9.90 12.44 -1.83
C LYS A 52 9.35 13.26 -0.65
N GLU A 53 8.26 13.98 -0.85
CA GLU A 53 7.64 14.76 0.22
C GLU A 53 6.96 13.87 1.27
N LEU A 54 6.30 12.78 0.84
CA LEU A 54 5.73 11.78 1.73
C LEU A 54 6.79 11.14 2.64
N ASP A 55 7.94 10.75 2.06
CA ASP A 55 9.09 10.24 2.81
C ASP A 55 9.64 11.29 3.78
N ARG A 56 9.72 12.56 3.37
CA ARG A 56 10.19 13.65 4.23
C ARG A 56 9.28 13.87 5.44
N GLN A 57 7.97 13.71 5.30
CA GLN A 57 7.02 13.82 6.41
C GLN A 57 7.20 12.70 7.42
N ARG A 58 7.51 11.50 6.94
CA ARG A 58 7.74 10.30 7.76
C ARG A 58 9.10 10.27 8.43
N GLY A 59 10.13 10.82 7.78
CA GLY A 59 11.47 10.97 8.35
C GLY A 59 11.57 11.96 9.53
N ARG A 60 10.44 12.49 10.03
CA ARG A 60 10.40 13.41 11.18
C ARG A 60 10.40 12.70 12.54
N GLY A 61 10.59 11.38 12.58
CA GLY A 61 10.73 10.62 13.83
C GLY A 61 9.53 10.82 14.76
N GLN A 62 9.76 11.16 16.02
CA GLN A 62 8.70 11.39 17.03
C GLN A 62 7.65 12.46 16.65
N LEU A 63 7.93 13.32 15.65
CA LEU A 63 6.97 14.30 15.13
C LEU A 63 6.12 13.77 13.96
N ALA A 64 6.47 12.60 13.41
CA ALA A 64 5.58 11.85 12.55
C ALA A 64 4.61 11.08 13.46
N VAL A 65 3.31 11.32 13.31
CA VAL A 65 2.30 10.47 13.96
C VAL A 65 2.32 9.14 13.22
N GLU A 66 3.11 8.18 13.72
CA GLU A 66 3.16 6.84 13.15
C GLU A 66 1.92 6.06 13.57
N SER A 67 1.22 5.49 12.59
CA SER A 67 0.09 4.59 12.84
C SER A 67 0.51 3.45 13.78
N PRO A 68 -0.35 3.03 14.73
CA PRO A 68 -0.08 1.85 15.56
C PRO A 68 0.24 0.56 14.77
N LEU A 69 -0.13 0.49 13.50
CA LEU A 69 0.26 -0.60 12.60
C LEU A 69 1.78 -0.71 12.34
N LEU A 70 2.52 0.36 12.61
CA LEU A 70 3.98 0.42 12.46
C LEU A 70 4.71 0.28 13.79
N TRP A 71 3.99 0.23 14.89
CA TRP A 71 4.57 0.11 16.23
C TRP A 71 5.13 -1.30 16.45
N THR A 72 6.13 -1.36 17.32
CA THR A 72 6.66 -2.61 17.86
C THR A 72 5.67 -3.27 18.81
N GLU A 73 5.83 -4.57 19.08
CA GLU A 73 4.96 -5.30 20.02
C GLU A 73 4.92 -4.64 21.41
N SER A 74 6.07 -4.16 21.91
CA SER A 74 6.15 -3.45 23.20
C SER A 74 5.47 -2.09 23.19
N GLU A 75 5.38 -1.42 22.05
CA GLU A 75 4.64 -0.15 21.93
C GLU A 75 3.13 -0.41 21.86
N LEU A 76 2.70 -1.55 21.31
CA LEU A 76 1.29 -1.95 21.35
C LEU A 76 0.79 -2.23 22.77
N ASP A 77 1.67 -2.49 23.73
CA ASP A 77 1.28 -2.63 25.14
C ASP A 77 0.66 -1.33 25.72
N TYR A 78 0.95 -0.17 25.14
CA TYR A 78 0.25 1.09 25.50
C TYR A 78 -1.24 1.05 25.19
N LEU A 79 -1.69 0.15 24.31
CA LEU A 79 -3.09 -0.05 23.96
C LEU A 79 -3.76 -1.18 24.77
N ASN A 80 -3.10 -1.74 25.79
CA ASN A 80 -3.66 -2.82 26.58
C ASN A 80 -4.97 -2.44 27.27
N GLY A 81 -6.00 -3.26 27.06
CA GLY A 81 -7.37 -3.01 27.54
C GLY A 81 -8.18 -2.06 26.64
N SER A 82 -7.60 -1.53 25.57
CA SER A 82 -8.31 -0.79 24.53
C SER A 82 -8.74 -1.74 23.41
N PRO A 83 -9.97 -1.60 22.85
CA PRO A 83 -10.36 -2.35 21.65
C PRO A 83 -9.45 -2.04 20.44
N MET A 84 -8.74 -0.90 20.47
CA MET A 84 -7.78 -0.53 19.43
C MET A 84 -6.65 -1.55 19.28
N ARG A 85 -6.25 -2.25 20.36
CA ARG A 85 -5.19 -3.27 20.26
C ARG A 85 -5.61 -4.39 19.32
N ASP A 86 -6.82 -4.91 19.51
CA ASP A 86 -7.36 -6.01 18.71
C ASP A 86 -7.57 -5.59 17.26
N GLU A 87 -8.07 -4.36 17.02
CA GLU A 87 -8.22 -3.79 15.68
C GLU A 87 -6.89 -3.71 14.93
N VAL A 88 -5.82 -3.27 15.61
CA VAL A 88 -4.47 -3.17 15.02
C VAL A 88 -3.94 -4.56 14.68
N VAL A 89 -4.12 -5.54 15.56
CA VAL A 89 -3.69 -6.94 15.34
C VAL A 89 -4.43 -7.54 14.14
N VAL A 90 -5.77 -7.45 14.13
CA VAL A 90 -6.60 -7.97 13.03
C VAL A 90 -6.22 -7.30 11.70
N ARG A 91 -5.92 -6.00 11.72
CA ARG A 91 -5.53 -5.26 10.53
C ARG A 91 -4.13 -5.63 10.05
N ASP A 92 -3.14 -5.82 10.93
CA ASP A 92 -1.79 -6.32 10.55
C ASP A 92 -1.87 -7.71 9.91
N GLU A 93 -2.65 -8.62 10.48
CA GLU A 93 -2.93 -9.94 9.90
C GLU A 93 -3.59 -9.83 8.52
N GLY A 94 -4.54 -8.91 8.36
CA GLY A 94 -5.17 -8.62 7.08
C GLY A 94 -4.16 -8.16 6.03
N ILE A 95 -3.32 -7.17 6.37
CA ILE A 95 -2.26 -6.66 5.49
C ILE A 95 -1.27 -7.78 5.12
N ARG A 96 -0.95 -8.68 6.04
CA ARG A 96 -0.09 -9.84 5.79
C ARG A 96 -0.72 -10.86 4.84
N ARG A 97 -2.02 -11.13 4.99
CA ARG A 97 -2.75 -11.97 4.03
C ARG A 97 -2.74 -11.35 2.63
N GLU A 98 -2.99 -10.05 2.53
CA GLU A 98 -2.93 -9.32 1.26
C GLU A 98 -1.52 -9.39 0.64
N TYR A 99 -0.47 -9.16 1.44
CA TYR A 99 0.92 -9.28 0.98
C TYR A 99 1.24 -10.65 0.38
N ASN A 100 0.77 -11.73 1.01
CA ASN A 100 1.00 -13.10 0.54
C ASN A 100 0.26 -13.43 -0.77
N GLU A 101 -0.74 -12.65 -1.16
CA GLU A 101 -1.50 -12.83 -2.41
C GLU A 101 -0.96 -11.98 -3.57
N LEU A 102 -0.01 -11.06 -3.31
CA LEU A 102 0.50 -10.12 -4.32
C LEU A 102 1.07 -10.83 -5.55
N ASP A 103 1.87 -11.87 -5.34
CA ASP A 103 2.55 -12.58 -6.43
C ASP A 103 1.57 -13.41 -7.26
N THR A 104 0.61 -14.06 -6.60
CA THR A 104 -0.46 -14.82 -7.28
C THR A 104 -1.21 -13.90 -8.24
N LEU A 105 -1.61 -12.72 -7.78
CA LEU A 105 -2.35 -11.76 -8.61
C LEU A 105 -1.46 -11.07 -9.64
N TRP A 106 -0.17 -10.88 -9.35
CA TRP A 106 0.80 -10.41 -10.34
C TRP A 106 0.83 -11.32 -11.58
N PHE A 107 0.86 -12.64 -11.36
CA PHE A 107 0.84 -13.62 -12.44
C PHE A 107 -0.54 -13.74 -13.12
N MET A 108 -1.63 -13.74 -12.34
CA MET A 108 -2.98 -13.88 -12.90
C MET A 108 -3.40 -12.67 -13.74
N ALA A 109 -3.14 -11.45 -13.26
CA ALA A 109 -3.46 -10.22 -13.97
C ALA A 109 -2.49 -9.91 -15.13
N GLY A 110 -1.59 -10.82 -15.49
CA GLY A 110 -0.67 -10.68 -16.62
C GLY A 110 0.37 -9.55 -16.47
N SER A 111 0.68 -9.14 -15.23
CA SER A 111 1.27 -7.86 -14.80
C SER A 111 0.19 -6.89 -14.31
N LEU A 112 -0.06 -6.90 -12.99
CA LEU A 112 -0.95 -5.96 -12.28
C LEU A 112 -0.80 -4.51 -12.75
N PHE A 113 0.40 -4.10 -13.14
CA PHE A 113 0.63 -2.79 -13.72
C PHE A 113 0.89 -2.91 -15.21
N LYS A 114 0.17 -2.15 -16.03
CA LYS A 114 0.23 -2.21 -17.49
C LYS A 114 1.62 -1.95 -18.12
N GLN A 115 2.67 -1.60 -17.36
CA GLN A 115 3.90 -1.03 -17.93
C GLN A 115 5.25 -1.33 -17.25
N TYR A 116 5.40 -2.32 -16.37
CA TYR A 116 6.64 -2.37 -15.57
C TYR A 116 7.43 -3.70 -15.61
N PRO A 117 8.73 -3.67 -16.01
CA PRO A 117 9.61 -4.84 -16.05
C PRO A 117 10.29 -5.07 -14.69
N PHE A 118 9.52 -5.11 -13.61
CA PHE A 118 10.09 -5.32 -12.28
C PHE A 118 9.99 -6.77 -11.83
N ASP A 119 10.88 -7.13 -10.90
CA ASP A 119 10.80 -8.39 -10.14
C ASP A 119 9.41 -8.51 -9.49
N VAL A 120 9.01 -9.77 -9.27
CA VAL A 120 7.75 -10.14 -8.63
C VAL A 120 7.62 -9.42 -7.27
N PRO A 121 6.42 -8.94 -6.85
CA PRO A 121 6.26 -8.05 -5.71
C PRO A 121 6.99 -8.45 -4.42
N THR A 122 6.84 -9.69 -3.95
CA THR A 122 7.47 -10.11 -2.69
C THR A 122 8.98 -10.33 -2.79
N GLU A 123 9.51 -10.50 -4.00
CA GLU A 123 10.97 -10.53 -4.26
C GLU A 123 11.54 -9.10 -4.27
N ALA A 124 10.81 -8.16 -4.86
CA ALA A 124 11.21 -6.76 -4.95
C ALA A 124 11.16 -6.05 -3.60
N PHE A 125 10.18 -6.40 -2.75
CA PHE A 125 9.88 -5.65 -1.54
C PHE A 125 9.50 -6.56 -0.37
N PRO A 126 10.26 -6.49 0.74
CA PRO A 126 9.89 -7.20 1.97
C PRO A 126 8.57 -6.70 2.56
N PHE A 127 7.90 -7.56 3.34
CA PHE A 127 6.64 -7.26 4.02
C PHE A 127 6.66 -5.93 4.79
N GLU A 128 7.72 -5.61 5.52
CA GLU A 128 7.75 -4.38 6.32
C GLU A 128 7.74 -3.11 5.47
N ILE A 129 8.37 -3.16 4.28
CA ILE A 129 8.33 -2.04 3.33
C ILE A 129 6.94 -1.91 2.73
N PHE A 130 6.31 -3.05 2.41
CA PHE A 130 4.92 -3.07 1.95
C PHE A 130 3.96 -2.49 3.01
N LYS A 131 4.08 -2.91 4.27
CA LYS A 131 3.26 -2.40 5.37
C LYS A 131 3.44 -0.89 5.57
N GLN A 132 4.68 -0.39 5.49
CA GLN A 132 4.93 1.05 5.56
C GLN A 132 4.26 1.82 4.42
N ALA A 133 4.32 1.31 3.19
CA ALA A 133 3.66 1.92 2.04
C ALA A 133 2.14 1.86 2.17
N PHE A 134 1.61 0.73 2.61
CA PHE A 134 0.18 0.51 2.87
C PHE A 134 -0.38 1.55 3.84
N VAL A 135 0.28 1.72 4.99
CA VAL A 135 -0.08 2.74 5.99
C VAL A 135 0.02 4.16 5.40
N ALA A 136 0.94 4.39 4.44
CA ALA A 136 1.08 5.68 3.77
C ALA A 136 -0.16 6.01 2.98
N VAL A 137 -0.53 5.09 2.10
CA VAL A 137 -1.71 5.21 1.25
C VAL A 137 -2.95 5.34 2.12
N GLN A 138 -3.10 4.50 3.14
CA GLN A 138 -4.25 4.57 4.05
C GLN A 138 -4.37 5.95 4.72
N SER A 139 -3.25 6.62 5.01
CA SER A 139 -3.26 7.95 5.65
C SER A 139 -3.57 9.12 4.70
N CYS A 140 -3.48 8.91 3.38
CA CYS A 140 -3.63 9.98 2.39
C CYS A 140 -4.65 9.72 1.28
N VAL A 141 -5.22 8.52 1.19
CA VAL A 141 -6.27 8.20 0.23
C VAL A 141 -7.52 9.02 0.53
N VAL A 142 -8.20 9.43 -0.53
CA VAL A 142 -9.46 10.17 -0.43
C VAL A 142 -10.55 9.32 -1.07
N HIS A 143 -11.54 8.92 -0.28
CA HIS A 143 -12.76 8.30 -0.79
C HIS A 143 -13.73 9.41 -1.20
N LEU A 144 -14.01 9.50 -2.50
CA LEU A 144 -15.00 10.45 -3.00
C LEU A 144 -16.39 9.82 -2.83
N PRO A 145 -17.37 10.54 -2.27
CA PRO A 145 -18.74 10.04 -2.24
C PRO A 145 -19.25 9.87 -3.68
N GLU A 146 -19.97 8.79 -3.94
CA GLU A 146 -20.73 8.62 -5.18
C GLU A 146 -21.74 9.78 -5.28
N GLY A 147 -21.71 10.49 -6.42
CA GLY A 147 -22.61 11.61 -6.71
C GLY A 147 -23.95 11.15 -7.27
#